data_AF-A0A1E7F301-F1
#
_entry.id   AF-A0A1E7F301-F1
#
_cell.length_a   1.000
_cell.length_b   1.000
_cell.length_c   1.000
_cell.angle_alpha   90.00
_cell.angle_beta   90.00
_cell.angle_gamma   90.00
#
_symmetry.space_group_name_H-M   'P 1'
#
loop_
_entity.id
_entity.type
_entity.pdbx_description
1 polymer ?
#
loop_
_entity_poly.entity_id
_entity_poly.type
_entity_poly.pdbx_seq_one_letter_code
_entity_poly.pdbx_strand_id
1 'polypeptide(L)'
;MMYIFWTVGNDIDAQRKGVATVFLFDPSFPQIPHHKGAGVISPQDNWLISVRLSAIHICTPDTPFFRLRRRFLTMAIGSHNRARLKLHLGTAVELMYKLQAYGIPIDSIPLTCTGKIKLTNMRQWLRLRHMIEDQEKRATTATIRNYNSSSSDSDFNSNSSITIITPNDNNILVEAPYLNDVLFKQGNSYTGQPGNNILRSLIESKVKQHYENTTKKYKPNRMNQVERKALILHILDEFEHTYHGRFVNWHRSNTMSDYWWVILHNSNESRDDQKVIFSKVEPLFRKINTKIHQQYEQLSHKVFGQSIHKTNSTPNQKSSNIIQYKNSNNNSSLMIIDADPPRPITITTTTVTTTTATTIKQNGGTFLFHSLDGNGKQNNNNKTQGGLLSLHHSDDNRAMPSSSLSSSFDTTSSECFGMKFLPCYGD
;
A
#
# COMPACT_ATOMS: atom_id res chain seq x y z
N MET A 1 -1.52 -12.66 20.14
CA MET A 1 -2.65 -12.12 19.33
C MET A 1 -3.08 -10.75 19.81
N MET A 2 -3.35 -10.53 21.11
CA MET A 2 -3.80 -9.24 21.65
C MET A 2 -2.93 -8.04 21.19
N TYR A 3 -1.61 -8.12 21.32
CA TYR A 3 -0.71 -7.05 20.88
C TYR A 3 -0.85 -6.71 19.39
N ILE A 4 -0.97 -7.72 18.49
CA ILE A 4 -1.15 -7.49 17.06
C ILE A 4 -2.47 -6.77 16.78
N PHE A 5 -3.56 -7.16 17.44
CA PHE A 5 -4.84 -6.47 17.27
C PHE A 5 -4.84 -5.08 17.87
N TRP A 6 -4.06 -4.85 18.94
CA TRP A 6 -3.85 -3.52 19.50
C TRP A 6 -3.08 -2.62 18.53
N THR A 7 -1.96 -3.09 17.96
CA THR A 7 -1.18 -2.31 16.99
C THR A 7 -2.00 -2.00 15.73
N VAL A 8 -2.72 -3.00 15.20
CA VAL A 8 -3.63 -2.83 14.06
C VAL A 8 -4.82 -1.93 14.42
N GLY A 9 -5.22 -1.92 15.70
CA GLY A 9 -6.21 -1.02 16.26
C GLY A 9 -5.81 0.44 16.23
N ASN A 10 -4.53 0.76 16.17
CA ASN A 10 -4.05 2.13 16.07
C ASN A 10 -3.92 2.62 14.61
N ASP A 11 -4.04 1.71 13.63
CA ASP A 11 -3.98 2.06 12.21
C ASP A 11 -5.36 2.53 11.71
N ILE A 12 -5.45 3.80 11.30
CA ILE A 12 -6.69 4.43 10.84
C ILE A 12 -7.27 3.73 9.60
N ASP A 13 -6.40 3.25 8.71
CA ASP A 13 -6.80 2.57 7.49
C ASP A 13 -7.38 1.18 7.82
N ALA A 14 -6.78 0.46 8.77
CA ALA A 14 -7.29 -0.80 9.29
C ALA A 14 -8.62 -0.63 10.04
N GLN A 15 -8.79 0.44 10.82
CA GLN A 15 -10.08 0.75 11.45
C GLN A 15 -11.19 0.97 10.40
N ARG A 16 -10.89 1.75 9.34
CA ARG A 16 -11.86 2.06 8.27
C ARG A 16 -12.18 0.84 7.41
N LYS A 17 -11.15 0.14 6.93
CA LYS A 17 -11.29 -0.94 5.92
C LYS A 17 -11.52 -2.31 6.56
N GLY A 18 -11.13 -2.48 7.81
CA GLY A 18 -11.15 -3.73 8.53
C GLY A 18 -9.97 -4.64 8.20
N VAL A 19 -9.88 -5.77 8.92
CA VAL A 19 -8.75 -6.71 8.86
C VAL A 19 -9.20 -8.05 8.31
N ALA A 20 -8.42 -8.59 7.37
CA ALA A 20 -8.58 -9.95 6.91
C ALA A 20 -7.67 -10.88 7.75
N THR A 21 -8.27 -11.90 8.39
CA THR A 21 -7.52 -12.90 9.16
C THR A 21 -7.45 -14.20 8.37
N VAL A 22 -6.25 -14.76 8.24
CA VAL A 22 -6.03 -16.05 7.58
C VAL A 22 -5.50 -17.05 8.58
N PHE A 23 -6.28 -18.10 8.85
CA PHE A 23 -5.89 -19.26 9.63
C PHE A 23 -5.43 -20.35 8.68
N LEU A 24 -4.14 -20.70 8.72
CA LEU A 24 -3.57 -21.79 7.94
C LEU A 24 -3.28 -22.96 8.87
N PHE A 25 -3.95 -24.07 8.61
CA PHE A 25 -3.68 -25.33 9.27
C PHE A 25 -2.86 -26.20 8.32
N ASP A 26 -1.70 -26.66 8.77
CA ASP A 26 -0.84 -27.55 8.01
C ASP A 26 -0.58 -28.82 8.82
N PRO A 27 -0.67 -30.02 8.21
CA PRO A 27 -0.56 -31.29 8.92
C PRO A 27 0.87 -31.55 9.42
N SER A 28 1.87 -30.85 8.89
CA SER A 28 3.28 -30.96 9.30
C SER A 28 3.54 -30.38 10.69
N PHE A 29 2.61 -29.59 11.23
CA PHE A 29 2.70 -29.10 12.60
C PHE A 29 1.99 -30.07 13.55
N PRO A 30 2.73 -30.77 14.43
CA PRO A 30 2.12 -31.60 15.44
C PRO A 30 1.23 -30.72 16.32
N GLN A 31 -0.06 -30.95 16.24
CA GLN A 31 -1.01 -30.30 17.12
C GLN A 31 -1.04 -31.12 18.39
N ILE A 32 -0.27 -30.69 19.38
CA ILE A 32 -0.34 -31.29 20.71
C ILE A 32 -1.77 -31.04 21.21
N PRO A 33 -2.60 -32.08 21.38
CA PRO A 33 -3.88 -31.90 22.00
C PRO A 33 -3.58 -31.55 23.46
N HIS A 34 -3.57 -30.26 23.77
CA HIS A 34 -3.49 -29.82 25.15
C HIS A 34 -4.74 -30.37 25.85
N HIS A 35 -4.52 -31.36 26.71
CA HIS A 35 -5.53 -32.00 27.55
C HIS A 35 -6.23 -31.00 28.49
N LYS A 36 -5.65 -29.81 28.68
CA LYS A 36 -6.28 -28.67 29.37
C LYS A 36 -7.15 -27.78 28.45
N GLY A 37 -7.77 -28.41 27.45
CA GLY A 37 -8.63 -27.77 26.47
C GLY A 37 -7.83 -27.13 25.35
N ALA A 38 -8.13 -27.50 24.10
CA ALA A 38 -7.83 -26.64 22.97
C ALA A 38 -8.53 -25.32 23.26
N GLY A 39 -7.77 -24.32 23.75
CA GLY A 39 -8.27 -23.07 24.33
C GLY A 39 -9.56 -22.65 23.64
N VAL A 40 -10.68 -22.99 24.28
CA VAL A 40 -11.99 -22.60 23.80
C VAL A 40 -11.93 -21.10 23.91
N ILE A 41 -11.77 -20.42 22.77
CA ILE A 41 -11.88 -18.97 22.71
C ILE A 41 -13.25 -18.71 23.32
N SER A 42 -13.26 -18.18 24.54
CA SER A 42 -14.51 -17.89 25.20
C SER A 42 -15.23 -16.89 24.30
N PRO A 43 -16.52 -17.06 24.01
CA PRO A 43 -17.28 -16.05 23.27
C PRO A 43 -17.12 -14.63 23.84
N GLN A 44 -16.76 -14.52 25.13
CA GLN A 44 -16.45 -13.27 25.83
C GLN A 44 -15.15 -12.61 25.33
N ASP A 45 -14.17 -13.36 24.81
CA ASP A 45 -12.91 -12.81 24.31
C ASP A 45 -13.05 -12.12 22.94
N ASN A 46 -14.16 -12.37 22.23
CA ASN A 46 -14.45 -11.74 20.92
C ASN A 46 -14.71 -10.22 21.01
N TRP A 47 -14.92 -9.68 22.21
CA TRP A 47 -15.24 -8.27 22.43
C TRP A 47 -14.00 -7.35 22.52
N LEU A 48 -12.80 -7.91 22.52
CA LEU A 48 -11.57 -7.14 22.75
C LEU A 48 -10.91 -6.60 21.48
N ILE A 49 -11.47 -6.89 20.30
CA ILE A 49 -10.89 -6.41 19.04
C ILE A 49 -11.57 -5.10 18.66
N SER A 50 -10.87 -3.97 18.82
CA SER A 50 -11.32 -2.63 18.41
C SER A 50 -11.43 -2.46 16.89
N VAL A 51 -11.02 -3.47 16.12
CA VAL A 51 -10.97 -3.45 14.66
C VAL A 51 -11.98 -4.41 14.04
N ARG A 52 -12.73 -3.91 13.06
CA ARG A 52 -13.66 -4.71 12.28
C ARG A 52 -12.93 -5.82 11.51
N LEU A 53 -13.29 -7.08 11.72
CA LEU A 53 -12.84 -8.16 10.84
C LEU A 53 -13.58 -8.07 9.50
N SER A 54 -12.88 -7.85 8.39
CA SER A 54 -13.48 -7.76 7.05
C SER A 54 -13.65 -9.13 6.40
N ALA A 55 -12.72 -10.05 6.64
CA ALA A 55 -12.76 -11.41 6.15
C ALA A 55 -12.06 -12.38 7.11
N ILE A 56 -12.55 -13.61 7.20
CA ILE A 56 -11.94 -14.69 7.96
C ILE A 56 -11.75 -15.87 7.03
N HIS A 57 -10.51 -16.22 6.71
CA HIS A 57 -10.17 -17.36 5.86
C HIS A 57 -9.65 -18.49 6.74
N ILE A 58 -10.31 -19.64 6.72
CA ILE A 58 -9.83 -20.84 7.40
C ILE A 58 -9.42 -21.85 6.34
N CYS A 59 -8.13 -22.11 6.25
CA CYS A 59 -7.52 -22.98 5.26
C CYS A 59 -7.05 -24.26 5.95
N THR A 60 -7.60 -25.41 5.56
CA THR A 60 -7.34 -26.69 6.23
C THR A 60 -7.14 -27.82 5.22
N PRO A 61 -6.35 -28.85 5.56
CA PRO A 61 -6.29 -30.09 4.80
C PRO A 61 -7.63 -30.80 4.81
N ASP A 62 -7.88 -31.61 3.78
CA ASP A 62 -9.08 -32.43 3.73
C ASP A 62 -8.91 -33.78 4.45
N THR A 63 -8.81 -33.73 5.78
CA THR A 63 -8.81 -34.93 6.63
C THR A 63 -10.02 -34.94 7.57
N PRO A 64 -10.47 -36.12 8.04
CA PRO A 64 -11.60 -36.22 8.98
C PRO A 64 -11.42 -35.36 10.23
N PHE A 65 -10.21 -35.30 10.77
CA PHE A 65 -9.88 -34.47 11.92
C PHE A 65 -10.09 -32.97 11.65
N PHE A 66 -9.59 -32.47 10.52
CA PHE A 66 -9.78 -31.05 10.16
C PHE A 66 -11.22 -30.72 9.77
N ARG A 67 -11.98 -31.68 9.21
CA ARG A 67 -13.42 -31.53 8.98
C ARG A 67 -14.17 -31.26 10.27
N LEU A 68 -13.89 -32.04 11.32
CA LEU A 68 -14.48 -31.86 12.64
C LEU A 68 -14.06 -30.50 13.24
N ARG A 69 -12.77 -30.17 13.20
CA ARG A 69 -12.24 -28.91 13.74
C ARG A 69 -12.90 -27.68 13.12
N ARG A 70 -13.11 -27.66 11.80
CA ARG A 70 -13.81 -26.55 11.13
C ARG A 70 -15.22 -26.36 11.65
N ARG A 71 -15.98 -27.44 11.88
CA ARG A 71 -17.33 -27.34 12.45
C ARG A 71 -17.31 -26.61 13.78
N PHE A 72 -16.36 -26.94 14.67
CA PHE A 72 -16.17 -26.25 15.94
C PHE A 72 -15.79 -24.78 15.77
N LEU A 73 -14.83 -24.46 14.90
CA LEU A 73 -14.44 -23.07 14.63
C LEU A 73 -15.61 -22.24 14.08
N THR A 74 -16.41 -22.79 13.16
CA THR A 74 -17.61 -22.12 12.62
C THR A 74 -18.68 -21.89 13.68
N MET A 75 -18.82 -22.78 14.66
CA MET A 75 -19.69 -22.56 15.81
C MET A 75 -19.16 -21.43 16.70
N ALA A 76 -17.85 -21.43 17.01
CA ALA A 76 -17.21 -20.45 17.91
C ALA A 76 -17.18 -19.01 17.37
N ILE A 77 -17.06 -18.82 16.04
CA ILE A 77 -17.00 -17.48 15.41
C ILE A 77 -18.29 -16.65 15.62
N GLY A 78 -19.41 -17.31 15.96
CA GLY A 78 -20.70 -16.65 16.16
C GLY A 78 -21.41 -16.30 14.85
N SER A 79 -22.73 -16.11 14.91
CA SER A 79 -23.57 -15.90 13.72
C SER A 79 -23.21 -14.63 12.94
N HIS A 80 -22.88 -13.53 13.63
CA HIS A 80 -22.59 -12.24 13.01
C HIS A 80 -21.37 -12.28 12.06
N ASN A 81 -20.33 -13.04 12.42
CA ASN A 81 -19.10 -13.12 11.64
C ASN A 81 -19.12 -14.25 10.59
N ARG A 82 -20.15 -15.13 10.58
CA ARG A 82 -20.24 -16.23 9.59
C ARG A 82 -20.34 -15.74 8.15
N ALA A 83 -20.97 -14.58 7.91
CA ALA A 83 -21.03 -13.99 6.57
C ALA A 83 -19.64 -13.62 6.02
N ARG A 84 -18.67 -13.37 6.92
CA ARG A 84 -17.27 -13.02 6.60
C ARG A 84 -16.34 -14.23 6.59
N LEU A 85 -16.83 -15.39 7.04
CA LEU A 85 -16.07 -16.63 7.10
C LEU A 85 -16.04 -17.33 5.73
N LYS A 86 -14.83 -17.70 5.29
CA LYS A 86 -14.57 -18.51 4.11
C LYS A 86 -13.74 -19.73 4.52
N LEU A 87 -14.30 -20.92 4.30
CA LEU A 87 -13.64 -22.19 4.57
C LEU A 87 -13.01 -22.72 3.28
N HIS A 88 -11.70 -22.97 3.31
CA HIS A 88 -10.93 -23.47 2.19
C HIS A 88 -10.37 -24.86 2.51
N LEU A 89 -10.48 -25.76 1.53
CA LEU A 89 -10.03 -27.15 1.60
C LEU A 89 -9.04 -27.43 0.50
N GLY A 90 -7.99 -28.19 0.82
CA GLY A 90 -7.02 -28.64 -0.18
C GLY A 90 -5.64 -28.87 0.40
N THR A 91 -4.70 -29.15 -0.49
CA THR A 91 -3.26 -29.14 -0.22
C THR A 91 -2.77 -27.71 0.05
N ALA A 92 -1.59 -27.56 0.67
CA ALA A 92 -1.02 -26.24 0.95
C ALA A 92 -0.94 -25.35 -0.31
N VAL A 93 -0.54 -25.93 -1.45
CA VAL A 93 -0.43 -25.22 -2.73
C VAL A 93 -1.80 -24.77 -3.24
N GLU A 94 -2.80 -25.64 -3.22
CA GLU A 94 -4.17 -25.29 -3.62
C GLU A 94 -4.77 -24.18 -2.76
N LEU A 95 -4.51 -24.22 -1.44
CA LEU A 95 -4.98 -23.20 -0.51
C LEU A 95 -4.35 -21.84 -0.81
N MET A 96 -3.06 -21.79 -1.16
CA MET A 96 -2.38 -20.55 -1.57
C MET A 96 -2.99 -19.96 -2.85
N TYR A 97 -3.26 -20.78 -3.87
CA TYR A 97 -3.94 -20.30 -5.10
C TYR A 97 -5.37 -19.82 -4.82
N LYS A 98 -6.11 -20.48 -3.91
CA LYS A 98 -7.43 -20.01 -3.49
C LYS A 98 -7.36 -18.64 -2.81
N LEU A 99 -6.39 -18.42 -1.92
CA LEU A 99 -6.18 -17.13 -1.26
C LEU A 99 -5.80 -16.02 -2.26
N GLN A 100 -5.02 -16.37 -3.30
CA GLN A 100 -4.66 -15.43 -4.37
C GLN A 100 -5.89 -14.90 -5.12
N ALA A 101 -6.95 -15.70 -5.29
CA ALA A 101 -8.20 -15.25 -5.90
C ALA A 101 -8.93 -14.16 -5.09
N TYR A 102 -8.64 -14.05 -3.79
CA TYR A 102 -9.10 -12.96 -2.91
C TYR A 102 -8.12 -11.78 -2.87
N GLY A 103 -7.12 -11.78 -3.75
CA GLY A 103 -6.09 -10.77 -3.81
C GLY A 103 -4.97 -10.95 -2.79
N ILE A 104 -4.94 -12.02 -1.97
CA ILE A 104 -3.89 -12.24 -0.97
C ILE A 104 -2.64 -12.84 -1.65
N PRO A 105 -1.49 -12.13 -1.69
CA PRO A 105 -0.29 -12.62 -2.37
C PRO A 105 0.28 -13.85 -1.68
N ILE A 106 0.61 -14.86 -2.47
CA ILE A 106 1.25 -16.11 -2.04
C ILE A 106 2.55 -15.82 -1.26
N ASP A 107 3.30 -14.79 -1.66
CA ASP A 107 4.57 -14.41 -1.04
C ASP A 107 4.42 -13.78 0.35
N SER A 108 3.24 -13.23 0.67
CA SER A 108 2.95 -12.67 2.00
C SER A 108 2.55 -13.74 3.02
N ILE A 109 2.21 -14.95 2.56
CA ILE A 109 1.83 -16.04 3.44
C ILE A 109 3.09 -16.60 4.10
N PRO A 110 3.18 -16.65 5.44
CA PRO A 110 4.37 -17.08 6.16
C PRO A 110 4.51 -18.61 6.18
N LEU A 111 4.11 -19.30 5.11
CA LEU A 111 4.17 -20.75 4.96
C LEU A 111 4.76 -21.08 3.59
N THR A 112 5.72 -22.00 3.57
CA THR A 112 6.28 -22.56 2.33
C THR A 112 5.44 -23.74 1.86
N CYS A 113 5.60 -24.15 0.60
CA CYS A 113 4.95 -25.34 0.03
C CYS A 113 5.29 -26.62 0.80
N THR A 114 6.43 -26.65 1.51
CA THR A 114 6.89 -27.78 2.34
C THR A 114 6.38 -27.69 3.78
N GLY A 115 5.48 -26.76 4.09
CA GLY A 115 4.97 -26.54 5.45
C GLY A 115 5.95 -25.82 6.39
N LYS A 116 7.13 -25.37 5.94
CA LYS A 116 8.04 -24.58 6.81
C LYS A 116 7.51 -23.16 6.98
N ILE A 117 7.47 -22.65 8.21
CA ILE A 117 7.07 -21.27 8.51
C ILE A 117 8.20 -20.29 8.11
N LYS A 118 7.84 -19.26 7.34
CA LYS A 118 8.75 -18.14 7.03
C LYS A 118 8.70 -17.13 8.16
N LEU A 119 9.78 -17.00 8.93
CA LEU A 119 9.86 -16.05 10.06
C LEU A 119 10.43 -14.68 9.66
N THR A 120 10.93 -14.52 8.43
CA THR A 120 11.60 -13.29 7.98
C THR A 120 10.72 -12.06 8.16
N ASN A 121 9.50 -12.11 7.61
CA ASN A 121 8.54 -11.01 7.67
C ASN A 121 8.12 -10.69 9.11
N MET A 122 7.89 -11.71 9.94
CA MET A 122 7.52 -11.52 11.35
C MET A 122 8.66 -10.89 12.17
N ARG A 123 9.90 -11.31 11.95
CA ARG A 123 11.06 -10.72 12.62
C ARG A 123 11.27 -9.27 12.20
N GLN A 124 11.12 -8.99 10.91
CA GLN A 124 11.19 -7.63 10.36
C GLN A 124 10.10 -6.75 10.97
N TRP A 125 8.86 -7.25 11.05
CA TRP A 125 7.74 -6.56 11.70
C TRP A 125 8.04 -6.21 13.16
N LEU A 126 8.49 -7.19 13.95
CA LEU A 126 8.80 -7.00 15.36
C LEU A 126 9.91 -5.97 15.58
N ARG A 127 10.96 -6.01 14.74
CA ARG A 127 12.05 -5.01 14.78
C ARG A 127 11.53 -3.61 14.45
N LEU A 128 10.72 -3.48 13.40
CA LEU A 128 10.12 -2.21 13.00
C LEU A 128 9.22 -1.64 14.10
N ARG A 129 8.37 -2.47 14.71
CA ARG A 129 7.51 -2.08 15.84
C ARG A 129 8.33 -1.59 17.03
N HIS A 130 9.39 -2.31 17.39
CA HIS A 130 10.29 -1.88 18.46
C HIS A 130 10.92 -0.51 18.16
N MET A 131 11.34 -0.27 16.91
CA MET A 131 11.90 1.03 16.52
C MET A 131 10.89 2.17 16.62
N ILE A 132 9.65 1.94 16.18
CA ILE A 132 8.56 2.93 16.27
C ILE A 132 8.27 3.25 17.74
N GLU A 133 8.13 2.23 18.58
CA GLU A 133 7.82 2.40 20.01
C GLU A 133 8.96 3.07 20.77
N ASP A 134 10.22 2.79 20.40
CA ASP A 134 11.38 3.50 20.94
C ASP A 134 11.38 4.98 20.54
N GLN A 135 11.02 5.30 19.29
CA GLN A 135 10.90 6.69 18.83
C GLN A 135 9.80 7.44 19.59
N GLU A 136 8.63 6.82 19.74
CA GLU A 136 7.51 7.37 20.52
C GLU A 136 7.92 7.63 21.98
N LYS A 137 8.56 6.65 22.62
CA LYS A 137 9.05 6.79 24.00
C LYS A 137 10.06 7.93 24.16
N ARG A 138 10.99 8.09 23.22
CA ARG A 138 11.95 9.21 23.21
C ARG A 138 11.24 10.55 23.03
N ALA A 139 10.27 10.63 22.12
CA ALA A 139 9.47 11.84 21.90
C ALA A 139 8.69 12.24 23.16
N THR A 140 8.01 11.29 23.82
CA THR A 140 7.29 11.54 25.07
C THR A 140 8.25 12.01 26.18
N THR A 141 9.41 11.38 26.32
CA THR A 141 10.41 11.74 27.34
C THR A 141 10.96 13.15 27.12
N ALA A 142 11.21 13.55 25.86
CA ALA A 142 11.65 14.89 25.51
C ALA A 142 10.59 15.95 25.87
N THR A 143 9.32 15.67 25.58
CA THR A 143 8.20 16.57 25.93
C THR A 143 8.08 16.78 27.44
N ILE A 144 8.16 15.70 28.24
CA ILE A 144 8.06 15.79 29.71
C ILE A 144 9.22 16.61 30.29
N ARG A 145 10.45 16.43 29.77
CA ARG A 145 11.61 17.18 30.24
C ARG A 145 11.47 18.69 30.03
N ASN A 146 10.96 19.09 28.86
CA ASN A 146 10.78 20.51 28.54
C ASN A 146 9.74 21.19 29.45
N TYR A 147 8.66 20.49 29.81
CA TYR A 147 7.62 21.02 30.71
C TYR A 147 8.16 21.30 32.12
N ASN A 148 8.99 20.41 32.67
CA ASN A 148 9.53 20.59 34.02
C ASN A 148 10.59 21.69 34.10
N SER A 149 11.33 21.96 33.02
CA SER A 149 12.33 23.04 32.98
C SER A 149 11.72 24.45 32.97
N SER A 150 10.46 24.61 32.56
CA SER A 150 9.74 25.90 32.60
C SER A 150 9.09 26.23 33.94
N SER A 151 9.07 25.29 34.90
CA SER A 151 8.36 25.42 36.18
C SER A 151 9.24 25.94 37.33
N SER A 152 10.53 26.22 37.10
CA SER A 152 11.43 26.71 38.13
C SER A 152 11.66 28.21 37.96
N ASP A 153 10.95 28.97 38.79
CA ASP A 153 10.94 30.43 38.96
C ASP A 153 12.24 31.16 38.59
N SER A 154 12.17 32.03 37.57
CA SER A 154 12.88 33.32 37.57
C SER A 154 12.35 34.23 36.47
N ASP A 155 11.94 35.43 36.88
CA ASP A 155 11.42 36.55 36.08
C ASP A 155 12.36 37.04 34.97
N PHE A 156 12.41 36.36 33.82
CA PHE A 156 13.14 36.90 32.65
C PHE A 156 12.29 36.92 31.38
N ASN A 157 11.84 38.13 31.08
CA ASN A 157 11.19 38.56 29.87
C ASN A 157 12.11 38.34 28.65
N SER A 158 11.99 37.19 27.99
CA SER A 158 12.74 36.89 26.76
C SER A 158 11.86 36.14 25.79
N ASN A 159 11.56 36.77 24.64
CA ASN A 159 10.84 36.21 23.49
C ASN A 159 11.65 35.10 22.78
N SER A 160 12.20 34.13 23.52
CA SER A 160 12.87 32.98 22.91
C SER A 160 11.79 32.02 22.41
N SER A 161 11.53 32.06 21.11
CA SER A 161 10.69 31.08 20.42
C SER A 161 11.30 29.71 20.66
N ILE A 162 10.66 28.92 21.52
CA ILE A 162 11.06 27.55 21.83
C ILE A 162 11.05 26.77 20.52
N THR A 163 12.22 26.64 19.91
CA THR A 163 12.45 25.77 18.77
C THR A 163 12.57 24.39 19.37
N ILE A 164 11.49 23.61 19.32
CA ILE A 164 11.49 22.21 19.73
C ILE A 164 12.56 21.52 18.89
N ILE A 165 13.72 21.25 19.49
CA ILE A 165 14.80 20.48 18.87
C ILE A 165 14.25 19.06 18.74
N THR A 166 13.56 18.78 17.64
CA THR A 166 13.28 17.42 17.24
C THR A 166 14.61 16.77 16.92
N PRO A 167 14.93 15.60 17.50
CA PRO A 167 16.17 14.90 17.18
C PRO A 167 16.29 14.78 15.66
N ASN A 168 17.45 15.18 15.12
CA ASN A 168 17.81 15.34 13.71
C ASN A 168 17.53 14.14 12.78
N ASP A 169 16.96 13.06 13.28
CA ASP A 169 16.47 11.95 12.48
C ASP A 169 15.06 12.27 11.98
N ASN A 170 14.97 13.14 10.97
CA ASN A 170 13.73 13.50 10.26
C ASN A 170 13.07 12.30 9.53
N ASN A 171 13.60 11.10 9.70
CA ASN A 171 13.09 9.88 9.09
C ASN A 171 11.88 9.36 9.87
N ILE A 172 10.68 9.79 9.45
CA ILE A 172 9.44 9.22 9.96
C ILE A 172 9.31 7.78 9.43
N LEU A 173 9.47 6.81 10.32
CA LEU A 173 9.28 5.39 10.04
C LEU A 173 7.80 5.10 9.79
N VAL A 174 7.52 4.28 8.77
CA VAL A 174 6.16 3.83 8.46
C VAL A 174 6.09 2.31 8.52
N GLU A 175 5.09 1.80 9.23
CA GLU A 175 4.84 0.36 9.31
C GLU A 175 4.38 -0.22 7.96
N ALA A 176 3.42 0.44 7.31
CA ALA A 176 2.89 0.04 6.01
C ALA A 176 2.54 1.25 5.14
N PRO A 177 2.82 1.20 3.83
CA PRO A 177 2.41 2.24 2.91
C PRO A 177 0.90 2.20 2.68
N TYR A 178 0.28 3.36 2.50
CA TYR A 178 -1.13 3.47 2.14
C TYR A 178 -1.36 3.29 0.64
N LEU A 179 -2.64 3.20 0.26
CA LEU A 179 -3.06 3.04 -1.14
C LEU A 179 -2.64 4.23 -2.01
N ASN A 180 -2.63 5.44 -1.44
CA ASN A 180 -2.26 6.67 -2.14
C ASN A 180 -0.77 6.99 -2.05
N ASP A 181 0.03 6.17 -1.37
CA ASP A 181 1.45 6.41 -1.23
C ASP A 181 2.21 6.08 -2.52
N VAL A 182 3.17 6.94 -2.85
CA VAL A 182 4.12 6.73 -3.93
C VAL A 182 5.34 5.99 -3.40
N LEU A 183 5.55 4.77 -3.90
CA LEU A 183 6.59 3.88 -3.38
C LEU A 183 7.85 3.94 -4.23
N PHE A 184 8.94 4.35 -3.60
CA PHE A 184 10.29 4.30 -4.16
C PHE A 184 11.06 3.11 -3.60
N LYS A 185 11.51 2.24 -4.49
CA LYS A 185 12.33 1.08 -4.13
C LYS A 185 13.40 0.83 -5.18
N GLN A 186 14.55 0.33 -4.74
CA GLN A 186 15.60 -0.12 -5.64
C GLN A 186 15.21 -1.41 -6.38
N GLY A 187 15.45 -1.47 -7.69
CA GLY A 187 15.12 -2.62 -8.54
C GLY A 187 13.73 -2.52 -9.16
N ASN A 188 12.90 -3.56 -8.99
CA ASN A 188 11.58 -3.63 -9.61
C ASN A 188 10.70 -2.44 -9.18
N SER A 189 10.34 -1.61 -10.15
CA SER A 189 9.43 -0.49 -9.95
C SER A 189 8.05 -1.01 -9.54
N TYR A 190 7.46 -0.49 -8.45
CA TYR A 190 6.08 -0.77 -8.05
C TYR A 190 5.08 -0.07 -8.99
N THR A 191 5.10 -0.41 -10.27
CA THR A 191 4.24 0.21 -11.26
C THR A 191 2.77 -0.07 -11.02
N GLY A 192 2.42 -1.22 -10.44
CA GLY A 192 1.03 -1.59 -10.14
C GLY A 192 0.43 -0.88 -8.92
N GLN A 193 1.21 -0.16 -8.12
CA GLN A 193 0.68 0.49 -6.92
C GLN A 193 -0.25 1.68 -7.33
N PRO A 194 -1.45 1.82 -6.74
CA PRO A 194 -2.40 2.90 -7.08
C PRO A 194 -1.89 4.35 -6.97
N GLY A 195 -1.32 4.80 -5.85
CA GLY A 195 -0.58 6.07 -5.72
C GLY A 195 0.47 6.29 -6.81
N ASN A 196 1.26 5.28 -7.17
CA ASN A 196 2.20 5.37 -8.30
C ASN A 196 1.47 5.59 -9.65
N ASN A 197 0.29 4.99 -9.83
CA ASN A 197 -0.52 5.20 -11.02
C ASN A 197 -1.19 6.58 -11.04
N ILE A 198 -1.70 7.06 -9.90
CA ILE A 198 -2.25 8.40 -9.75
C ILE A 198 -1.20 9.44 -10.12
N LEU A 199 0.02 9.31 -9.57
CA LEU A 199 1.13 10.21 -9.92
C LEU A 199 1.44 10.21 -11.42
N ARG A 200 1.45 9.04 -12.08
CA ARG A 200 1.67 8.95 -13.53
C ARG A 200 0.58 9.65 -14.33
N SER A 201 -0.68 9.39 -13.98
CA SER A 201 -1.83 10.02 -14.64
C SER A 201 -1.80 11.55 -14.45
N LEU A 202 -1.40 12.01 -13.26
CA LEU A 202 -1.23 13.43 -12.97
C LEU A 202 -0.11 14.06 -13.83
N ILE A 203 1.04 13.40 -13.92
CA ILE A 203 2.14 13.84 -14.80
C ILE A 203 1.67 13.90 -16.26
N GLU A 204 1.01 12.86 -16.75
CA GLU A 204 0.51 12.79 -18.14
C GLU A 204 -0.48 13.92 -18.43
N SER A 205 -1.43 14.17 -17.53
CA SER A 205 -2.41 15.24 -17.63
C SER A 205 -1.75 16.63 -17.68
N LYS A 206 -0.83 16.93 -16.74
CA LYS A 206 -0.17 18.25 -16.67
C LYS A 206 0.76 18.52 -17.83
N VAL A 207 1.48 17.50 -18.30
CA VAL A 207 2.32 17.63 -19.48
C VAL A 207 1.46 17.91 -20.72
N LYS A 208 0.35 17.18 -20.90
CA LYS A 208 -0.57 17.41 -22.02
C LYS A 208 -1.12 18.84 -21.99
N GLN A 209 -1.60 19.30 -20.82
CA GLN A 209 -2.08 20.66 -20.62
C GLN A 209 -1.01 21.71 -20.99
N HIS A 210 0.25 21.47 -20.62
CA HIS A 210 1.36 22.35 -20.99
C HIS A 210 1.54 22.44 -22.52
N TYR A 211 1.47 21.33 -23.26
CA TYR A 211 1.54 21.34 -24.72
C TYR A 211 0.34 22.05 -25.38
N GLU A 212 -0.86 21.87 -24.85
CA GLU A 212 -2.08 22.55 -25.35
C GLU A 212 -2.01 24.08 -25.15
N ASN A 213 -1.40 24.52 -24.04
CA ASN A 213 -1.25 25.94 -23.75
C ASN A 213 -0.15 26.61 -24.59
N THR A 214 0.92 25.88 -24.92
CA THR A 214 2.06 26.42 -25.69
C THR A 214 1.81 26.42 -27.20
N THR A 215 1.10 25.41 -27.73
CA THR A 215 0.78 25.29 -29.15
C THR A 215 -0.07 26.44 -29.70
N LYS A 216 -0.87 27.10 -28.86
CA LYS A 216 -1.67 28.27 -29.26
C LYS A 216 -0.82 29.51 -29.58
N LYS A 217 0.43 29.58 -29.14
CA LYS A 217 1.25 30.79 -29.25
C LYS A 217 2.36 30.69 -30.28
N TYR A 218 3.10 29.58 -30.36
CA TYR A 218 4.22 29.40 -31.31
C TYR A 218 4.52 27.89 -31.52
N LYS A 219 5.40 27.56 -32.48
CA LYS A 219 5.89 26.17 -32.69
C LYS A 219 6.34 25.57 -31.35
N PRO A 220 6.00 24.31 -31.04
CA PRO A 220 6.29 23.69 -29.75
C PRO A 220 7.80 23.61 -29.52
N ASN A 221 8.33 24.53 -28.71
CA ASN A 221 9.72 24.46 -28.28
C ASN A 221 9.89 23.37 -27.23
N ARG A 222 11.06 22.74 -27.18
CA ARG A 222 11.37 21.77 -26.12
C ARG A 222 11.34 22.49 -24.78
N MET A 223 10.59 21.95 -23.83
CA MET A 223 10.50 22.46 -22.46
C MET A 223 11.91 22.60 -21.87
N ASN A 224 12.24 23.80 -21.40
CA ASN A 224 13.56 24.04 -20.82
C ASN A 224 13.69 23.41 -19.42
N GLN A 225 14.90 23.34 -18.87
CA GLN A 225 15.14 22.68 -17.58
C GLN A 225 14.45 23.39 -16.40
N VAL A 226 14.33 24.72 -16.46
CA VAL A 226 13.72 25.54 -15.40
C VAL A 226 12.21 25.31 -15.37
N GLU A 227 11.56 25.39 -16.53
CA GLU A 227 10.14 25.08 -16.73
C GLU A 227 9.81 23.65 -16.30
N ARG A 228 10.67 22.68 -16.69
CA ARG A 228 10.51 21.28 -16.30
C ARG A 228 10.54 21.12 -14.78
N LYS A 229 11.51 21.74 -14.10
CA LYS A 229 11.62 21.66 -12.64
C LYS A 229 10.41 22.30 -11.96
N ALA A 230 9.96 23.46 -12.45
CA ALA A 230 8.78 24.14 -11.93
C ALA A 230 7.50 23.30 -12.10
N LEU A 231 7.31 22.67 -13.26
CA LEU A 231 6.16 21.81 -13.50
C LEU A 231 6.18 20.55 -12.63
N ILE A 232 7.36 19.95 -12.41
CA ILE A 232 7.49 18.82 -11.47
C ILE A 232 7.13 19.26 -10.05
N LEU A 233 7.65 20.40 -9.56
CA LEU A 233 7.30 20.92 -8.23
C LEU A 233 5.78 21.09 -8.08
N HIS A 234 5.13 21.68 -9.09
CA HIS A 234 3.68 21.83 -9.10
C HIS A 234 2.93 20.49 -9.08
N ILE A 235 3.42 19.47 -9.80
CA ILE A 235 2.83 18.13 -9.78
C ILE A 235 2.96 17.48 -8.39
N LEU A 236 4.12 17.61 -7.75
CA LEU A 236 4.36 17.04 -6.43
C LEU A 236 3.48 17.71 -5.38
N ASP A 237 3.37 19.04 -5.44
CA ASP A 237 2.50 19.84 -4.57
C ASP A 237 1.02 19.46 -4.72
N GLU A 238 0.53 19.36 -5.97
CA GLU A 238 -0.85 18.95 -6.23
C GLU A 238 -1.13 17.52 -5.78
N PHE A 239 -0.17 16.61 -5.95
CA PHE A 239 -0.30 15.22 -5.50
C PHE A 239 -0.47 15.13 -3.98
N GLU A 240 0.34 15.87 -3.23
CA GLU A 240 0.32 15.88 -1.77
C GLU A 240 -0.98 16.50 -1.23
N HIS A 241 -1.39 17.66 -1.76
CA HIS A 241 -2.53 18.41 -1.23
C HIS A 241 -3.89 17.89 -1.72
N THR A 242 -3.99 17.48 -2.99
CA THR A 242 -5.28 17.06 -3.59
C THR A 242 -5.58 15.59 -3.36
N TYR A 243 -4.55 14.74 -3.37
CA TYR A 243 -4.72 13.28 -3.25
C TYR A 243 -4.32 12.74 -1.88
N HIS A 244 -3.85 13.62 -0.98
CA HIS A 244 -3.28 13.25 0.32
C HIS A 244 -2.21 12.16 0.18
N GLY A 245 -1.47 12.21 -0.93
CA GLY A 245 -0.48 11.21 -1.27
C GLY A 245 0.85 11.51 -0.59
N ARG A 246 1.51 10.48 -0.06
CA ARG A 246 2.83 10.60 0.56
C ARG A 246 3.89 9.97 -0.33
N PHE A 247 5.11 10.46 -0.25
CA PHE A 247 6.26 9.82 -0.88
C PHE A 247 6.97 8.94 0.13
N VAL A 248 7.18 7.67 -0.19
CA VAL A 248 7.72 6.71 0.76
C VAL A 248 8.88 5.95 0.11
N ASN A 249 10.02 5.92 0.80
CA ASN A 249 11.24 5.30 0.32
C ASN A 249 11.54 4.01 1.08
N TRP A 250 11.92 2.97 0.35
CA TRP A 250 12.42 1.72 0.91
C TRP A 250 13.87 1.91 1.35
N HIS A 251 14.03 2.34 2.60
CA HIS A 251 15.30 2.68 3.19
C HIS A 251 15.95 1.47 3.87
N ARG A 252 17.29 1.44 3.88
CA ARG A 252 18.11 0.51 4.64
C ARG A 252 19.08 1.32 5.47
N SER A 253 19.03 1.16 6.79
CA SER A 253 20.06 1.75 7.65
C SER A 253 21.39 1.04 7.45
N ASN A 254 22.49 1.76 7.66
CA ASN A 254 23.83 1.18 7.73
C ASN A 254 23.99 0.24 8.94
N THR A 255 23.17 0.41 9.99
CA THR A 255 23.24 -0.37 11.23
C THR A 255 22.42 -1.65 11.20
N MET A 256 21.53 -1.82 10.22
CA MET A 256 20.61 -2.96 10.16
C MET A 256 20.61 -3.61 8.76
N SER A 257 20.45 -4.92 8.72
CA SER A 257 20.31 -5.67 7.46
C SER A 257 18.96 -5.45 6.78
N ASP A 258 17.96 -5.09 7.56
CA ASP A 258 16.57 -5.05 7.13
C ASP A 258 16.26 -3.70 6.45
N TYR A 259 15.17 -3.71 5.70
CA TYR A 259 14.64 -2.53 5.03
C TYR A 259 13.32 -2.12 5.65
N TRP A 260 12.97 -0.85 5.56
CA TRP A 260 11.69 -0.31 6.01
C TRP A 260 11.27 0.88 5.18
N TRP A 261 10.03 1.29 5.35
CA TRP A 261 9.46 2.45 4.69
C TRP A 261 9.74 3.71 5.52
N VAL A 262 10.23 4.76 4.85
CA VAL A 262 10.45 6.08 5.43
C VAL A 262 9.71 7.11 4.61
N ILE A 263 8.98 8.02 5.27
CA ILE A 263 8.32 9.15 4.58
C ILE A 263 9.39 10.13 4.10
N LEU A 264 9.27 10.56 2.85
CA LEU A 264 10.03 11.66 2.28
C LEU A 264 9.16 12.91 2.27
N HIS A 265 9.65 14.00 2.83
CA HIS A 265 8.94 15.28 2.80
C HIS A 265 9.30 16.09 1.55
N ASN A 266 8.30 16.63 0.86
CA ASN A 266 8.50 17.51 -0.29
C ASN A 266 8.76 18.98 0.12
N SER A 267 8.79 19.27 1.42
CA SER A 267 9.02 20.63 1.93
C SER A 267 10.44 21.12 1.65
N ASN A 268 10.59 22.44 1.53
CA ASN A 268 11.90 23.07 1.32
C ASN A 268 12.86 22.90 2.51
N GLU A 269 12.35 22.46 3.66
CA GLU A 269 13.11 22.22 4.89
C GLU A 269 13.98 20.95 4.77
N SER A 270 13.46 19.91 4.13
CA SER A 270 14.20 18.65 3.91
C SER A 270 14.78 18.61 2.49
N ARG A 271 15.88 19.35 2.28
CA ARG A 271 16.56 19.40 0.97
C ARG A 271 16.98 18.02 0.45
N ASP A 272 17.27 17.08 1.33
CA ASP A 272 17.73 15.75 0.93
C ASP A 272 16.57 14.84 0.51
N ASP A 273 15.43 14.88 1.20
CA ASP A 273 14.21 14.17 0.78
C ASP A 273 13.72 14.68 -0.56
N GLN A 274 13.67 16.00 -0.73
CA GLN A 274 13.26 16.61 -1.99
C GLN A 274 14.19 16.16 -3.13
N LYS A 275 15.51 16.12 -2.94
CA LYS A 275 16.45 15.57 -3.93
C LYS A 275 16.13 14.12 -4.27
N VAL A 276 15.84 13.27 -3.28
CA VAL A 276 15.48 11.86 -3.50
C VAL A 276 14.19 11.77 -4.31
N ILE A 277 13.13 12.49 -3.93
CA ILE A 277 11.85 12.54 -4.67
C ILE A 277 12.09 12.97 -6.12
N PHE A 278 12.80 14.09 -6.34
CA PHE A 278 13.11 14.60 -7.67
C PHE A 278 13.88 13.58 -8.51
N SER A 279 14.90 12.93 -7.95
CA SER A 279 15.70 11.93 -8.65
C SER A 279 14.88 10.74 -9.14
N LYS A 280 13.77 10.42 -8.46
CA LYS A 280 12.86 9.31 -8.81
C LYS A 280 11.77 9.75 -9.78
N VAL A 281 11.24 10.95 -9.62
CA VAL A 281 10.12 11.47 -10.42
C VAL A 281 10.58 12.04 -11.76
N GLU A 282 11.75 12.67 -11.81
CA GLU A 282 12.25 13.30 -13.04
C GLU A 282 12.42 12.32 -14.22
N PRO A 283 13.00 11.11 -14.06
CA PRO A 283 13.09 10.15 -15.15
C PRO A 283 11.72 9.70 -15.68
N LEU A 284 10.76 9.53 -14.77
CA LEU A 284 9.37 9.18 -15.11
C LEU A 284 8.71 10.31 -15.92
N PHE A 285 8.87 11.55 -15.44
CA PHE A 285 8.41 12.75 -16.13
C PHE A 285 9.00 12.83 -17.55
N ARG A 286 10.33 12.70 -17.69
CA ARG A 286 11.01 12.77 -19.00
C ARG A 286 10.48 11.73 -19.98
N LYS A 287 10.23 10.51 -19.52
CA LYS A 287 9.66 9.43 -20.34
C LYS A 287 8.26 9.78 -20.86
N ILE A 288 7.37 10.26 -19.97
CA ILE A 288 6.00 10.66 -20.33
C ILE A 288 6.02 11.88 -21.26
N ASN A 289 6.85 12.88 -20.95
CA ASN A 289 7.01 14.08 -21.77
C ASN A 289 7.47 13.77 -23.19
N THR A 290 8.46 12.88 -23.34
CA THR A 290 8.95 12.45 -24.66
C THR A 290 7.86 11.74 -25.45
N LYS A 291 7.09 10.85 -24.80
CA LYS A 291 5.97 10.13 -25.44
C LYS A 291 4.90 11.10 -25.93
N ILE A 292 4.47 12.06 -25.09
CA ILE A 292 3.46 13.06 -25.47
C ILE A 292 3.98 13.94 -26.60
N HIS A 293 5.24 14.41 -26.51
CA HIS A 293 5.84 15.23 -27.55
C HIS A 293 5.82 14.54 -28.92
N GLN A 294 6.21 13.27 -28.99
CA GLN A 294 6.18 12.47 -30.22
C GLN A 294 4.75 12.34 -30.78
N GLN A 295 3.75 12.18 -29.92
CA GLN A 295 2.34 12.12 -30.35
C GLN A 295 1.89 13.45 -30.98
N TYR A 296 2.28 14.59 -30.42
CA TYR A 296 1.98 15.91 -30.99
C TYR A 296 2.70 16.15 -32.33
N GLU A 297 3.96 15.74 -32.47
CA GLU A 297 4.69 15.85 -33.74
C GLU A 297 4.01 15.04 -34.85
N GLN A 298 3.60 13.80 -34.55
CA GLN A 298 2.87 12.95 -35.50
C GLN A 298 1.53 13.57 -35.94
N LEU A 299 0.79 14.19 -35.02
CA LEU A 299 -0.45 14.89 -35.34
C LEU A 299 -0.20 16.13 -36.20
N SER A 300 0.86 16.90 -35.91
CA SER A 300 1.23 18.08 -36.70
C SER A 300 1.56 17.74 -38.15
N HIS A 301 2.32 16.66 -38.39
CA HIS A 301 2.64 16.20 -39.74
C HIS A 301 1.40 15.75 -40.53
N LYS A 302 0.43 15.10 -39.88
CA LYS A 302 -0.84 14.69 -40.53
C LYS A 302 -1.68 15.88 -40.98
N VAL A 303 -1.74 16.94 -40.18
CA VAL A 303 -2.53 18.15 -40.51
C VAL A 303 -1.89 18.93 -41.66
N PHE A 304 -0.56 19.07 -41.68
CA PHE A 304 0.12 19.82 -42.74
C PHE A 304 0.15 19.05 -44.08
N GLY A 305 0.30 17.72 -44.05
CA GLY A 305 0.36 16.89 -45.25
C GLY A 305 -0.94 16.86 -46.07
N GLN A 306 -2.11 17.05 -45.45
CA GLN A 306 -3.40 17.04 -46.16
C GLN A 306 -3.67 18.31 -46.98
N SER A 307 -2.96 19.41 -46.73
CA SER A 307 -3.21 20.68 -47.44
C SER A 307 -2.58 20.73 -48.84
N ILE A 308 -1.58 19.89 -49.12
CA ILE A 308 -0.79 19.99 -50.37
C ILE A 308 -1.41 19.17 -51.53
N HIS A 309 -2.29 18.20 -51.28
CA HIS A 309 -2.81 17.31 -52.33
C HIS A 309 -4.14 17.73 -52.98
N LYS A 310 -4.63 18.96 -52.79
CA LYS A 310 -5.91 19.43 -53.35
C LYS A 310 -5.84 20.35 -54.58
N THR A 311 -4.68 20.52 -55.22
CA THR A 311 -4.52 21.47 -56.36
C THR A 311 -4.36 20.87 -57.75
N ASN A 312 -4.40 19.54 -57.93
CA ASN A 312 -4.30 18.94 -59.26
C ASN A 312 -5.55 18.15 -59.66
N SER A 313 -6.62 18.86 -59.99
CA SER A 313 -7.66 18.34 -60.89
C SER A 313 -8.14 19.45 -61.83
N THR A 314 -7.64 19.34 -63.06
CA THR A 314 -8.28 19.68 -64.34
C THR A 314 -8.30 21.15 -64.82
N PRO A 315 -7.46 21.50 -65.82
CA PRO A 315 -7.76 22.58 -66.74
C PRO A 315 -8.67 22.09 -67.89
N ASN A 316 -9.51 23.00 -68.39
CA ASN A 316 -10.43 22.92 -69.55
C ASN A 316 -11.84 22.35 -69.34
N GLN A 317 -12.82 23.24 -69.21
CA GLN A 317 -13.68 23.61 -70.35
C GLN A 317 -14.35 24.98 -70.12
N LYS A 318 -14.29 25.82 -71.16
CA LYS A 318 -14.98 27.11 -71.28
C LYS A 318 -16.49 26.89 -71.30
N SER A 319 -17.22 27.57 -70.42
CA SER A 319 -18.54 28.12 -70.76
C SER A 319 -18.86 29.29 -69.85
N SER A 320 -18.97 30.46 -70.46
CA SER A 320 -19.56 31.68 -69.94
C SER A 320 -20.89 31.44 -69.24
N ASN A 321 -21.05 31.95 -68.02
CA ASN A 321 -22.27 32.64 -67.61
C ASN A 321 -22.01 33.55 -66.42
N ILE A 322 -22.43 34.80 -66.62
CA ILE A 322 -22.41 35.93 -65.69
C ILE A 322 -23.53 35.70 -64.67
N ILE A 323 -23.20 35.61 -63.37
CA ILE A 323 -24.11 36.00 -62.30
C ILE A 323 -23.30 36.75 -61.24
N GLN A 324 -23.59 38.05 -61.14
CA GLN A 324 -23.20 38.92 -60.03
C GLN A 324 -23.72 38.35 -58.71
N TYR A 325 -22.86 38.21 -57.71
CA TYR A 325 -23.31 38.13 -56.32
C TYR A 325 -22.76 39.30 -55.50
N LYS A 326 -23.73 40.03 -54.96
CA LYS A 326 -23.58 41.16 -54.05
C LYS A 326 -22.87 40.74 -52.77
N ASN A 327 -21.97 41.64 -52.38
CA ASN A 327 -21.39 41.79 -51.06
C ASN A 327 -22.50 41.94 -50.00
N SER A 328 -22.47 41.12 -48.95
CA SER A 328 -23.26 41.36 -47.73
C SER A 328 -22.42 41.01 -46.51
N ASN A 329 -21.92 42.06 -45.87
CA ASN A 329 -21.65 42.07 -44.44
C ASN A 329 -22.86 41.51 -43.70
N ASN A 330 -22.65 40.67 -42.69
CA ASN A 330 -23.59 40.52 -41.58
C ASN A 330 -22.85 40.19 -40.30
N ASN A 331 -22.98 41.12 -39.35
CA ASN A 331 -22.72 40.92 -37.93
C ASN A 331 -23.68 39.87 -37.38
N SER A 332 -23.16 38.84 -36.72
CA SER A 332 -23.96 37.84 -36.03
C SER A 332 -24.43 38.36 -34.68
N SER A 333 -25.69 38.78 -34.64
CA SER A 333 -26.47 39.01 -33.42
C SER A 333 -26.90 37.67 -32.81
N LEU A 334 -26.73 37.56 -31.49
CA LEU A 334 -27.06 36.43 -30.64
C LEU A 334 -28.59 36.35 -30.48
N MET A 335 -29.23 35.32 -31.05
CA MET A 335 -30.63 34.99 -30.75
C MET A 335 -30.69 33.92 -29.66
N ILE A 336 -31.35 34.27 -28.56
CA ILE A 336 -31.83 33.37 -27.52
C ILE A 336 -33.07 32.67 -28.07
N ILE A 337 -33.06 31.33 -28.07
CA ILE A 337 -34.23 30.51 -28.38
C ILE A 337 -34.71 29.91 -27.05
N ASP A 338 -35.88 30.38 -26.60
CA ASP A 338 -36.66 29.73 -25.55
C ASP A 338 -37.18 28.37 -26.05
N ALA A 339 -37.01 27.34 -25.24
CA ALA A 339 -37.51 26.00 -25.48
C ALA A 339 -38.67 25.69 -24.53
N ASP A 340 -39.82 25.32 -25.09
CA ASP A 340 -40.99 24.83 -24.37
C ASP A 340 -40.74 23.47 -23.68
N PRO A 341 -41.46 23.16 -22.58
CA PRO A 341 -41.23 21.95 -21.79
C PRO A 341 -41.86 20.70 -22.43
N PRO A 342 -41.23 19.51 -22.30
CA PRO A 342 -41.76 18.28 -22.89
C PRO A 342 -42.90 17.68 -22.05
N ARG A 343 -43.98 17.26 -22.73
CA ARG A 343 -45.06 16.43 -22.17
C ARG A 343 -44.59 14.98 -21.92
N PRO A 344 -45.17 14.28 -20.93
CA PRO A 344 -44.71 12.95 -20.53
C PRO A 344 -45.23 11.87 -21.48
N ILE A 345 -44.32 10.99 -21.93
CA ILE A 345 -44.63 9.77 -22.68
C ILE A 345 -44.63 8.60 -21.69
N THR A 346 -45.78 7.94 -21.57
CA THR A 346 -45.94 6.69 -20.82
C THR A 346 -45.28 5.54 -21.58
N ILE A 347 -44.24 4.93 -20.99
CA ILE A 347 -43.58 3.73 -21.51
C ILE A 347 -43.92 2.55 -20.59
N THR A 348 -44.51 1.52 -21.16
CA THR A 348 -44.80 0.23 -20.52
C THR A 348 -43.52 -0.62 -20.52
N THR A 349 -42.97 -0.93 -19.35
CA THR A 349 -41.73 -1.71 -19.20
C THR A 349 -42.03 -3.19 -19.04
N THR A 350 -41.60 -4.01 -19.99
CA THR A 350 -41.54 -5.47 -19.88
C THR A 350 -40.15 -5.87 -19.38
N THR A 351 -40.08 -6.54 -18.24
CA THR A 351 -38.84 -6.93 -17.55
C THR A 351 -38.25 -8.21 -18.18
N VAL A 352 -37.10 -8.09 -18.84
CA VAL A 352 -36.24 -9.22 -19.22
C VAL A 352 -34.95 -9.13 -18.43
N THR A 353 -34.78 -10.04 -17.48
CA THR A 353 -33.63 -10.12 -16.57
C THR A 353 -32.45 -10.76 -17.31
N THR A 354 -31.46 -9.96 -17.68
CA THR A 354 -30.18 -10.43 -18.24
C THR A 354 -29.08 -10.17 -17.20
N THR A 355 -28.55 -11.23 -16.60
CA THR A 355 -27.50 -11.18 -15.59
C THR A 355 -26.13 -10.96 -16.24
N THR A 356 -25.72 -9.70 -16.34
CA THR A 356 -24.36 -9.33 -16.75
C THR A 356 -23.44 -9.39 -15.54
N ALA A 357 -22.54 -10.38 -15.53
CA ALA A 357 -21.51 -10.51 -14.50
C ALA A 357 -20.53 -9.33 -14.56
N THR A 358 -20.61 -8.42 -13.59
CA THR A 358 -19.63 -7.36 -13.39
C THR A 358 -18.42 -7.93 -12.64
N THR A 359 -17.29 -8.08 -13.33
CA THR A 359 -16.01 -8.39 -12.69
C THR A 359 -15.54 -7.16 -11.91
N ILE A 360 -15.80 -7.13 -10.61
CA ILE A 360 -15.28 -6.12 -9.69
C ILE A 360 -13.77 -6.31 -9.59
N LYS A 361 -12.99 -5.42 -10.21
CA LYS A 361 -11.56 -5.27 -9.93
C LYS A 361 -11.41 -4.71 -8.52
N GLN A 362 -11.27 -5.58 -7.52
CA GLN A 362 -10.87 -5.17 -6.18
C GLN A 362 -9.40 -4.69 -6.24
N ASN A 363 -9.20 -3.38 -6.20
CA ASN A 363 -7.87 -2.78 -6.12
C ASN A 363 -7.31 -3.00 -4.71
N GLY A 364 -6.34 -3.91 -4.63
CA GLY A 364 -5.26 -4.04 -3.64
C GLY A 364 -5.51 -3.56 -2.22
N GLY A 365 -5.67 -4.51 -1.29
CA GLY A 365 -5.36 -4.26 0.12
C GLY A 365 -3.89 -3.94 0.30
N THR A 366 -3.56 -3.23 1.38
CA THR A 366 -2.17 -2.98 1.77
C THR A 366 -1.55 -4.30 2.24
N PHE A 367 -0.62 -4.86 1.46
CA PHE A 367 0.10 -6.07 1.85
C PHE A 367 1.37 -5.68 2.58
N LEU A 368 1.46 -6.14 3.84
CA LEU A 368 2.48 -5.72 4.80
C LEU A 368 3.89 -6.22 4.45
N PHE A 369 4.02 -7.33 3.71
CA PHE A 369 5.32 -7.90 3.35
C PHE A 369 5.32 -8.54 1.97
N HIS A 370 6.08 -7.96 1.03
CA HIS A 370 6.58 -8.72 -0.11
C HIS A 370 7.96 -9.25 0.27
N SER A 371 8.10 -10.58 0.29
CA SER A 371 9.41 -11.25 0.49
C SER A 371 10.31 -10.88 -0.68
N LEU A 372 11.45 -10.25 -0.38
CA LEU A 372 12.35 -9.67 -1.37
C LEU A 372 13.78 -10.02 -0.99
N ASP A 373 14.09 -11.31 -1.04
CA ASP A 373 15.47 -11.75 -1.13
C ASP A 373 15.95 -11.42 -2.56
N GLY A 374 16.33 -10.15 -2.74
CA GLY A 374 17.21 -9.76 -3.83
C GLY A 374 18.53 -10.47 -3.59
N ASN A 375 18.68 -11.66 -4.18
CA ASN A 375 19.91 -12.44 -4.17
C ASN A 375 20.95 -11.67 -4.99
N GLY A 376 21.53 -10.63 -4.37
CA GLY A 376 22.58 -9.82 -4.91
C GLY A 376 23.83 -10.66 -5.01
N LYS A 377 24.11 -11.18 -6.21
CA LYS A 377 25.47 -11.60 -6.60
C LYS A 377 26.39 -10.40 -6.34
N GLN A 378 27.16 -10.47 -5.25
CA GLN A 378 28.23 -9.52 -5.00
C GLN A 378 29.24 -9.64 -6.14
N ASN A 379 29.46 -8.51 -6.80
CA ASN A 379 30.47 -8.34 -7.83
C ASN A 379 31.83 -8.27 -7.11
N ASN A 380 32.59 -9.36 -7.12
CA ASN A 380 33.96 -9.40 -6.64
C ASN A 380 34.84 -8.61 -7.60
N ASN A 381 35.16 -7.38 -7.25
CA ASN A 381 36.35 -6.68 -7.74
C ASN A 381 36.81 -5.71 -6.64
N ASN A 382 37.75 -6.16 -5.81
CA ASN A 382 38.93 -5.37 -5.46
C ASN A 382 39.96 -6.25 -4.77
N LYS A 383 41.10 -6.38 -5.44
CA LYS A 383 42.33 -7.02 -4.99
C LYS A 383 43.20 -5.95 -4.29
N THR A 384 44.01 -6.43 -3.34
CA THR A 384 45.30 -5.88 -2.84
C THR A 384 45.30 -4.64 -1.94
N GLN A 385 45.42 -4.88 -0.63
CA GLN A 385 46.53 -4.52 0.29
C GLN A 385 46.00 -4.81 1.71
N GLY A 386 46.55 -5.73 2.52
CA GLY A 386 47.90 -5.71 3.05
C GLY A 386 47.83 -5.14 4.49
N GLY A 387 47.65 -6.01 5.50
CA GLY A 387 47.58 -5.56 6.90
C GLY A 387 47.24 -6.69 7.86
N LEU A 388 48.27 -7.40 8.33
CA LEU A 388 48.27 -8.23 9.54
C LEU A 388 47.66 -7.45 10.71
N LEU A 389 46.79 -8.09 11.51
CA LEU A 389 46.78 -7.94 12.97
C LEU A 389 45.97 -9.06 13.64
N SER A 390 46.76 -9.89 14.32
CA SER A 390 46.52 -10.83 15.42
C SER A 390 45.13 -10.89 16.08
N LEU A 391 44.64 -12.13 16.19
CA LEU A 391 43.63 -12.57 17.15
C LEU A 391 44.09 -12.32 18.60
N HIS A 392 43.15 -11.89 19.45
CA HIS A 392 43.15 -12.23 20.87
C HIS A 392 41.73 -12.71 21.22
N HIS A 393 41.60 -14.01 21.46
CA HIS A 393 40.43 -14.66 22.03
C HIS A 393 40.56 -14.58 23.55
N SER A 394 39.59 -13.95 24.22
CA SER A 394 39.43 -14.05 25.67
C SER A 394 38.12 -14.79 25.91
N ASP A 395 38.26 -16.05 26.31
CA ASP A 395 37.20 -16.89 26.85
C ASP A 395 36.87 -16.40 28.26
N ASP A 396 35.64 -15.94 28.49
CA ASP A 396 35.10 -15.78 29.84
C ASP A 396 33.90 -16.72 30.02
N ASN A 397 34.23 -17.89 30.57
CA ASN A 397 33.31 -18.83 31.18
C ASN A 397 32.75 -18.23 32.47
N ARG A 398 31.45 -17.94 32.52
CA ARG A 398 30.71 -17.85 33.79
C ARG A 398 29.56 -18.85 33.83
N ALA A 399 29.81 -19.89 34.60
CA ALA A 399 28.86 -20.87 35.06
C ALA A 399 27.72 -20.19 35.86
N MET A 400 26.48 -20.58 35.55
CA MET A 400 25.30 -20.27 36.36
C MET A 400 24.95 -21.50 37.22
N PRO A 401 24.60 -21.33 38.50
CA PRO A 401 24.25 -22.43 39.38
C PRO A 401 22.82 -22.93 39.12
N SER A 402 22.70 -24.23 38.95
CA SER A 402 21.46 -25.00 38.89
C SER A 402 20.81 -25.11 40.27
N SER A 403 19.61 -24.56 40.44
CA SER A 403 18.73 -24.86 41.58
C SER A 403 17.76 -25.98 41.21
N SER A 404 17.98 -27.12 41.84
CA SER A 404 17.11 -28.30 41.82
C SER A 404 15.88 -28.07 42.69
N LEU A 405 14.68 -28.18 42.11
CA LEU A 405 13.43 -28.35 42.83
C LEU A 405 12.75 -29.61 42.29
N SER A 406 12.87 -30.68 43.08
CA SER A 406 12.16 -31.94 42.97
C SER A 406 10.73 -31.77 43.47
N SER A 407 9.74 -31.98 42.61
CA SER A 407 8.37 -32.27 43.03
C SER A 407 7.90 -33.56 42.37
N SER A 408 7.87 -34.60 43.19
CA SER A 408 7.20 -35.87 42.96
C SER A 408 5.68 -35.65 42.92
N PHE A 409 5.04 -36.04 41.83
CA PHE A 409 3.60 -36.27 41.81
C PHE A 409 3.31 -37.64 41.21
N ASP A 410 2.82 -38.51 42.08
CA ASP A 410 2.22 -39.80 41.78
C ASP A 410 1.06 -39.63 40.79
N THR A 411 1.01 -40.50 39.79
CA THR A 411 -0.15 -40.66 38.90
C THR A 411 -0.66 -42.09 38.98
N THR A 412 -1.77 -42.26 39.68
CA THR A 412 -2.57 -43.47 39.68
C THR A 412 -3.70 -43.37 38.64
N SER A 413 -3.71 -44.36 37.76
CA SER A 413 -4.86 -45.12 37.22
C SER A 413 -6.12 -44.41 36.70
N SER A 414 -6.31 -44.57 35.37
CA SER A 414 -7.52 -45.06 34.67
C SER A 414 -8.93 -44.66 35.12
N GLU A 415 -9.67 -44.01 34.21
CA GLU A 415 -11.08 -44.27 33.84
C GLU A 415 -11.45 -43.33 32.67
N CYS A 416 -11.51 -43.81 31.43
CA CYS A 416 -12.69 -44.35 30.73
C CYS A 416 -13.84 -43.34 30.51
N PHE A 417 -14.14 -43.14 29.22
CA PHE A 417 -15.15 -42.27 28.63
C PHE A 417 -16.53 -42.35 29.30
N GLY A 418 -17.00 -41.21 29.82
CA GLY A 418 -18.36 -41.04 30.31
C GLY A 418 -18.84 -39.59 30.13
N MET A 419 -19.16 -39.19 28.90
CA MET A 419 -19.84 -37.92 28.67
C MET A 419 -21.30 -38.01 29.13
N LYS A 420 -21.61 -37.43 30.29
CA LYS A 420 -22.98 -37.10 30.68
C LYS A 420 -23.28 -35.67 30.20
N PHE A 421 -24.26 -35.54 29.32
CA PHE A 421 -24.88 -34.26 28.97
C PHE A 421 -25.70 -33.78 30.17
N LEU A 422 -25.39 -32.59 30.68
CA LEU A 422 -26.27 -31.86 31.59
C LEU A 422 -27.25 -31.01 30.75
N PRO A 423 -28.55 -31.00 31.07
CA PRO A 423 -29.49 -30.06 30.47
C PRO A 423 -29.29 -28.68 31.08
N CYS A 424 -29.17 -27.66 30.23
CA CYS A 424 -29.36 -26.27 30.64
C CYS A 424 -30.83 -26.07 31.00
N TYR A 425 -31.12 -25.87 32.29
CA TYR A 425 -32.30 -25.13 32.70
C TYR A 425 -31.94 -23.64 32.66
N GLY A 426 -32.82 -22.85 32.04
CA GLY A 426 -32.71 -21.40 32.02
C GLY A 426 -33.17 -20.79 33.33
N ASP A 427 -32.71 -19.56 33.54
CA ASP A 427 -33.50 -18.41 33.99
C ASP A 427 -32.90 -17.16 33.33
#